data_AF-A0A969VZY0-F1
#
_entry.id   AF-A0A969VZY0-F1
#
_cell.length_a   1.000
_cell.length_b   1.000
_cell.length_c   1.000
_cell.angle_alpha   90.00
_cell.angle_beta   90.00
_cell.angle_gamma   90.00
#
_symmetry.space_group_name_H-M   'P 1'
#
loop_
_entity.id
_entity.type
_entity.pdbx_description
1 polymer ?
#
loop_
_entity_poly.entity_id
_entity_poly.type
_entity_poly.pdbx_seq_one_letter_code
_entity_poly.pdbx_strand_id
1 'polypeptide(L)'
;MVAEIFPGEIDLKPESIHDTTEWLIVTNYHEIRLYHKLSSSLFYQQFYLDRLTDSENLKQFYFILCRRTLLTGAAKTQEASRTSQLLEESQQVEADIAKDFYSQFHKIRLQLIKDFQYRLQQLPRSLELQNGVDDIKLVAIAQAQKLLNRILFIAVCEDRQLLANGLLNNAYEFYNPYTNQPVWVNY
;
A
#
# COMPACT_ATOMS: atom_id res chain seq x y z
N MET A 1 -11.91 20.09 20.22
CA MET A 1 -11.18 19.95 18.95
C MET A 1 -11.32 21.20 18.13
N VAL A 2 -10.24 21.60 17.46
CA VAL A 2 -10.17 22.74 16.55
C VAL A 2 -9.60 22.25 15.21
N ALA A 3 -9.99 22.89 14.11
CA ALA A 3 -9.38 22.72 12.80
C ALA A 3 -8.74 24.03 12.35
N GLU A 4 -7.53 23.96 11.81
CA GLU A 4 -6.79 25.13 11.30
C GLU A 4 -6.81 25.16 9.77
N ILE A 5 -6.94 26.36 9.19
CA ILE A 5 -6.96 26.55 7.74
C ILE A 5 -5.70 27.30 7.31
N PHE A 6 -4.98 26.73 6.35
CA PHE A 6 -3.74 27.26 5.78
C PHE A 6 -3.95 27.58 4.29
N PRO A 7 -4.01 28.88 3.91
CA PRO A 7 -4.01 29.28 2.50
C PRO A 7 -2.56 29.35 1.97
N GLY A 8 -2.25 28.71 0.84
CA GLY A 8 -0.91 28.82 0.23
C GLY A 8 -0.49 27.66 -0.68
N GLU A 9 0.81 27.57 -0.98
CA GLU A 9 1.40 26.44 -1.71
C GLU A 9 1.30 25.14 -0.91
N ILE A 10 0.92 24.05 -1.58
CA ILE A 10 0.51 22.79 -0.95
C ILE A 10 1.62 21.72 -1.04
N ASP A 11 2.88 22.15 -0.99
CA ASP A 11 4.00 21.23 -1.18
C ASP A 11 4.25 20.34 0.04
N LEU A 12 3.86 20.79 1.25
CA LEU A 12 4.10 20.10 2.50
C LEU A 12 2.91 20.20 3.46
N LYS A 13 2.72 19.16 4.29
CA LYS A 13 1.78 19.19 5.41
C LYS A 13 2.23 20.25 6.42
N PRO A 14 1.36 21.22 6.79
CA PRO A 14 1.70 22.24 7.78
C PRO A 14 1.79 21.67 9.19
N GLU A 15 2.47 22.39 10.07
CA GLU A 15 2.47 22.11 11.51
C GLU A 15 1.30 22.84 12.18
N SER A 16 0.69 22.19 13.19
CA SER A 16 -0.39 22.79 13.97
C SER A 16 0.13 23.95 14.81
N ILE A 17 -0.50 25.12 14.72
CA ILE A 17 -0.17 26.29 15.55
C ILE A 17 -0.65 26.06 16.99
N HIS A 18 -1.82 25.44 17.16
CA HIS A 18 -2.40 25.12 18.45
C HIS A 18 -2.30 23.63 18.77
N ASP A 19 -1.97 23.33 20.01
CA ASP A 19 -1.78 21.94 20.43
C ASP A 19 -3.10 21.14 20.46
N THR A 20 -4.23 21.85 20.58
CA THR A 20 -5.60 21.32 20.57
C THR A 20 -6.18 21.10 19.16
N THR A 21 -5.42 21.41 18.12
CA THR A 21 -5.79 21.21 16.72
C THR A 21 -5.48 19.78 16.29
N GLU A 22 -6.50 19.09 15.77
CA GLU A 22 -6.37 17.72 15.27
C GLU A 22 -6.43 17.65 13.76
N TRP A 23 -7.16 18.58 13.14
CA TRP A 23 -7.37 18.62 11.70
C TRP A 23 -6.72 19.86 11.09
N LEU A 24 -6.02 19.67 9.98
CA LEU A 24 -5.35 20.74 9.24
C LEU A 24 -5.94 20.77 7.85
N ILE A 25 -6.51 21.90 7.46
CA ILE A 25 -7.09 22.12 6.13
C ILE A 25 -6.14 23.02 5.37
N VAL A 26 -5.63 22.55 4.24
CA VAL A 26 -4.81 23.34 3.33
C VAL A 26 -5.60 23.63 2.07
N THR A 27 -5.55 24.84 1.57
CA THR A 27 -6.34 25.24 0.39
C THR A 27 -5.56 26.19 -0.51
N ASN A 28 -5.75 26.02 -1.81
CA ASN A 28 -5.36 26.98 -2.83
C ASN A 28 -6.54 27.23 -3.80
N TYR A 29 -6.29 27.88 -4.95
CA TYR A 29 -7.33 28.16 -5.94
C TYR A 29 -7.74 26.95 -6.80
N HIS A 30 -7.07 25.80 -6.65
CA HIS A 30 -7.28 24.59 -7.43
C HIS A 30 -7.84 23.44 -6.58
N GLU A 31 -7.43 23.32 -5.32
CA GLU A 31 -7.75 22.18 -4.48
C GLU A 31 -7.75 22.50 -2.98
N ILE A 32 -8.41 21.61 -2.22
CA ILE A 32 -8.47 21.57 -0.76
C ILE A 32 -7.95 20.22 -0.29
N ARG A 33 -7.02 20.22 0.67
CA ARG A 33 -6.50 19.01 1.32
C ARG A 33 -6.82 19.01 2.81
N LEU A 34 -7.26 17.87 3.32
CA LEU A 34 -7.50 17.63 4.74
C LEU A 34 -6.47 16.64 5.29
N TYR A 35 -5.74 17.07 6.30
CA TYR A 35 -4.77 16.27 7.05
C TYR A 35 -5.22 16.08 8.49
N HIS A 36 -4.80 14.97 9.07
CA HIS A 36 -4.86 14.74 10.51
C HIS A 36 -3.47 14.94 11.13
N LYS A 37 -3.38 15.60 12.30
CA LYS A 37 -2.11 15.97 12.96
C LYS A 37 -1.16 14.79 13.13
N LEU A 38 -1.68 13.64 13.55
CA LEU A 38 -0.87 12.43 13.82
C LEU A 38 -0.58 11.57 12.58
N SER A 39 -1.24 11.82 11.46
CA SER A 39 -1.05 11.01 10.24
C SER A 39 0.18 11.46 9.44
N SER A 40 0.73 10.55 8.63
CA SER A 40 1.83 10.88 7.70
C SER A 40 1.45 12.03 6.75
N SER A 41 2.44 12.79 6.29
CA SER A 41 2.24 13.86 5.28
C SER A 41 1.71 13.33 3.94
N LEU A 42 1.89 12.03 3.68
CA LEU A 42 1.38 11.36 2.49
C LEU A 42 -0.10 10.96 2.61
N PHE A 43 -0.66 10.95 3.83
CA PHE A 43 -2.03 10.55 4.08
C PHE A 43 -2.92 11.78 4.23
N TYR A 44 -3.68 12.09 3.19
CA TYR A 44 -4.63 13.21 3.17
C TYR A 44 -5.82 12.92 2.25
N GLN A 45 -6.93 13.58 2.55
CA GLN A 45 -8.07 13.63 1.64
C GLN A 45 -7.95 14.88 0.77
N GLN A 46 -7.98 14.71 -0.55
CA GLN A 46 -7.88 15.81 -1.53
C GLN A 46 -9.21 16.01 -2.25
N PHE A 47 -9.57 17.27 -2.45
CA PHE A 47 -10.72 17.68 -3.22
C PHE A 47 -10.29 18.73 -4.23
N TYR A 48 -10.45 18.43 -5.51
CA TYR A 48 -10.21 19.41 -6.57
C TYR A 48 -11.47 20.26 -6.77
N LEU A 49 -11.30 21.58 -6.82
CA LEU A 49 -12.42 22.53 -6.91
C LEU A 49 -13.17 22.42 -8.23
N ASP A 50 -12.48 22.10 -9.33
CA ASP A 50 -13.07 21.83 -10.64
C ASP A 50 -13.99 20.59 -10.62
N ARG A 51 -13.68 19.59 -9.79
CA ARG A 51 -14.46 18.35 -9.64
C ARG A 51 -15.66 18.48 -8.70
N LEU A 52 -15.76 19.56 -7.93
CA LEU A 52 -16.89 19.83 -7.04
C LEU A 52 -18.18 20.20 -7.79
N THR A 53 -18.13 20.39 -9.11
CA THR A 53 -19.34 20.53 -9.94
C THR A 53 -20.12 19.22 -10.03
N ASP A 54 -19.48 18.08 -9.81
CA ASP A 54 -20.14 16.78 -9.74
C ASP A 54 -20.84 16.58 -8.39
N SER A 55 -22.06 16.03 -8.43
CA SER A 55 -22.92 15.91 -7.25
C SER A 55 -22.33 14.98 -6.19
N GLU A 56 -21.68 13.89 -6.60
CA GLU A 56 -21.11 12.92 -5.66
C GLU A 56 -19.87 13.49 -4.96
N ASN A 57 -18.96 14.11 -5.72
CA ASN A 57 -17.79 14.80 -5.15
C ASN A 57 -18.21 15.92 -4.19
N LEU A 58 -19.26 16.68 -4.53
CA LEU A 58 -19.79 17.73 -3.65
C LEU A 58 -20.38 17.16 -2.36
N LYS A 59 -21.13 16.05 -2.43
CA LYS A 59 -21.67 15.37 -1.24
C LYS A 59 -20.54 14.85 -0.35
N GLN A 60 -19.52 14.23 -0.94
CA GLN A 60 -18.37 13.72 -0.19
C GLN A 60 -17.60 14.86 0.48
N PHE A 61 -17.32 15.93 -0.26
CA PHE A 61 -16.70 17.14 0.26
C PHE A 61 -17.48 17.71 1.45
N TYR A 62 -18.79 17.91 1.27
CA TYR A 62 -19.66 18.43 2.31
C TYR A 62 -19.70 17.50 3.52
N PHE A 63 -19.84 16.19 3.31
CA PHE A 63 -19.89 15.21 4.38
C PHE A 63 -18.60 15.17 5.20
N ILE A 64 -17.42 15.23 4.58
CA ILE A 64 -16.14 15.17 5.30
C ILE A 64 -15.84 16.46 6.07
N LEU A 65 -16.09 17.62 5.46
CA LEU A 65 -15.71 18.92 6.02
C LEU A 65 -16.81 19.62 6.82
N CYS A 66 -18.02 19.06 6.84
CA CYS A 66 -19.10 19.60 7.65
C CYS A 66 -18.71 19.66 9.12
N ARG A 67 -19.09 20.76 9.79
CA ARG A 67 -18.85 20.93 11.22
C ARG A 67 -19.32 19.74 12.06
N ARG A 68 -20.45 19.13 11.71
CA ARG A 68 -21.05 18.01 12.45
C ARG A 68 -20.25 16.71 12.37
N THR A 69 -19.47 16.54 11.31
CA THR A 69 -18.70 15.33 11.02
C THR A 69 -17.23 15.52 11.33
N LEU A 70 -16.66 16.66 10.95
CA LEU A 70 -15.26 17.04 11.19
C LEU A 70 -14.96 17.35 12.66
N LEU A 71 -15.90 17.99 13.36
CA LEU A 71 -15.73 18.39 14.75
C LEU A 71 -16.70 17.63 15.64
N THR A 72 -16.35 17.49 16.92
CA THR A 72 -17.21 16.82 17.89
C THR A 72 -18.46 17.64 18.19
N GLY A 73 -19.60 16.95 18.24
CA GLY A 73 -20.87 17.54 18.62
C GLY A 73 -20.85 17.90 20.10
N ALA A 74 -20.77 19.20 20.39
CA ALA A 74 -20.74 19.84 21.71
C ALA A 74 -19.45 19.62 22.55
N ALA A 75 -18.92 20.72 23.08
CA ALA A 75 -17.68 20.79 23.86
C ALA A 75 -17.64 19.97 25.16
N LYS A 76 -18.67 19.15 25.45
CA LYS A 76 -18.81 18.36 26.68
C LYS A 76 -18.79 16.84 26.46
N THR A 77 -18.78 16.41 25.20
CA THR A 77 -18.80 14.99 24.82
C THR A 77 -17.40 14.61 24.34
N GLN A 78 -16.78 13.63 25.00
CA GLN A 78 -15.48 13.05 24.60
C GLN A 78 -15.59 12.13 23.36
N GLU A 79 -16.77 12.08 22.73
CA GLU A 79 -16.98 11.26 21.53
C GLU A 79 -16.12 11.78 20.38
N ALA A 80 -15.41 10.89 19.71
CA ALA A 80 -14.60 11.23 18.54
C ALA A 80 -15.48 11.75 17.39
N SER A 81 -14.94 12.65 16.56
CA SER A 81 -15.64 13.15 15.38
C SER A 81 -15.94 12.00 14.41
N ARG A 82 -17.00 12.11 13.59
CA ARG A 82 -17.29 11.07 12.59
C ARG A 82 -16.14 10.92 11.59
N THR A 83 -15.48 12.02 11.24
CA THR A 83 -14.29 12.00 10.37
C THR A 83 -13.10 11.29 11.05
N SER A 84 -12.94 11.42 12.37
CA SER A 84 -11.92 10.68 13.15
C SER A 84 -12.22 9.19 13.18
N GLN A 85 -13.48 8.79 13.35
CA GLN A 85 -13.89 7.39 13.27
C GLN A 85 -13.62 6.79 11.89
N LEU A 86 -13.96 7.52 10.81
CA LEU A 86 -13.67 7.08 9.45
C LEU A 86 -12.17 6.94 9.18
N LEU A 87 -11.35 7.81 9.77
CA LEU A 87 -9.89 7.70 9.70
C LEU A 87 -9.40 6.41 10.39
N GLU A 88 -9.90 6.12 11.60
CA GLU A 88 -9.55 4.90 12.33
C GLU A 88 -10.03 3.64 11.59
N GLU A 89 -11.27 3.64 11.09
CA GLU A 89 -11.82 2.56 10.25
C GLU A 89 -10.92 2.34 9.02
N SER A 90 -10.49 3.40 8.34
CA SER A 90 -9.58 3.30 7.18
C SER A 90 -8.22 2.72 7.55
N GLN A 91 -7.63 3.15 8.67
CA GLN A 91 -6.34 2.64 9.15
C GLN A 91 -6.44 1.16 9.54
N GLN A 92 -7.55 0.77 10.15
CA GLN A 92 -7.80 -0.62 10.52
C GLN A 92 -7.93 -1.50 9.28
N VAL A 93 -8.69 -1.07 8.27
CA VAL A 93 -8.81 -1.78 6.99
C VAL A 93 -7.44 -1.92 6.31
N GLU A 94 -6.63 -0.87 6.27
CA GLU A 94 -5.27 -0.92 5.71
C GLU A 94 -4.39 -1.92 6.48
N ALA A 95 -4.45 -1.91 7.82
CA ALA A 95 -3.71 -2.83 8.67
C ALA A 95 -4.14 -4.30 8.47
N ASP A 96 -5.44 -4.55 8.31
CA ASP A 96 -5.97 -5.89 8.07
C ASP A 96 -5.57 -6.43 6.69
N ILE A 97 -5.67 -5.59 5.65
CA ILE A 97 -5.18 -5.93 4.31
C ILE A 97 -3.68 -6.28 4.34
N ALA A 98 -2.87 -5.44 4.99
CA ALA A 98 -1.44 -5.67 5.11
C ALA A 98 -1.15 -6.97 5.87
N LYS A 99 -1.83 -7.21 6.98
CA LYS A 99 -1.69 -8.42 7.79
C LYS A 99 -2.03 -9.68 6.99
N ASP A 100 -3.14 -9.67 6.27
CA ASP A 100 -3.57 -10.80 5.45
C ASP A 100 -2.59 -11.08 4.31
N PHE A 101 -2.14 -10.02 3.63
CA PHE A 101 -1.12 -10.12 2.59
C PHE A 101 0.19 -10.71 3.13
N TYR A 102 0.74 -10.16 4.21
CA TYR A 102 2.01 -10.63 4.76
C TYR A 102 1.92 -12.04 5.35
N SER A 103 0.76 -12.43 5.88
CA SER A 103 0.48 -13.80 6.31
C SER A 103 0.56 -14.78 5.14
N GLN A 104 -0.06 -14.46 4.00
CA GLN A 104 0.00 -15.28 2.79
C GLN A 104 1.41 -15.30 2.18
N PHE A 105 2.04 -14.13 2.07
CA PHE A 105 3.40 -13.98 1.58
C PHE A 105 4.39 -14.83 2.38
N HIS A 106 4.27 -14.83 3.71
CA HIS A 106 5.11 -15.65 4.59
C HIS A 106 4.91 -17.16 4.34
N LYS A 107 3.66 -17.61 4.19
CA LYS A 107 3.36 -19.03 3.88
C LYS A 107 3.98 -19.46 2.56
N ILE A 108 3.80 -18.66 1.50
CA ILE A 108 4.37 -18.93 0.17
C ILE A 108 5.90 -18.97 0.26
N ARG A 109 6.51 -18.01 0.96
CA ARG A 109 7.97 -17.98 1.17
C ARG A 109 8.49 -19.27 1.82
N LEU A 110 7.83 -19.75 2.88
CA LEU A 110 8.22 -21.00 3.54
C LEU A 110 8.09 -22.22 2.62
N GLN A 111 7.03 -22.27 1.80
CA GLN A 111 6.84 -23.34 0.82
C GLN A 111 7.93 -23.33 -0.25
N LEU A 112 8.25 -22.16 -0.80
CA LEU A 112 9.32 -22.00 -1.80
C LEU A 112 10.69 -22.41 -1.25
N ILE A 113 11.00 -22.01 0.00
CA ILE A 113 12.27 -22.40 0.63
C ILE A 113 12.38 -23.93 0.75
N LYS A 114 11.31 -24.60 1.18
CA LYS A 114 11.27 -26.06 1.29
C LYS A 114 11.44 -26.74 -0.06
N ASP A 115 10.74 -26.27 -1.09
CA ASP A 115 10.83 -26.81 -2.46
C ASP A 115 12.24 -26.61 -3.04
N PHE A 116 12.81 -25.42 -2.92
CA PHE A 116 14.17 -25.13 -3.38
C PHE A 116 15.21 -25.96 -2.64
N GLN A 117 15.10 -26.08 -1.32
CA GLN A 117 15.99 -26.93 -0.53
C GLN A 117 15.90 -28.39 -0.99
N TYR A 118 14.69 -28.91 -1.20
CA TYR A 118 14.48 -30.27 -1.70
C TYR A 118 15.14 -30.49 -3.06
N ARG A 119 14.90 -29.58 -4.03
CA ARG A 119 15.50 -29.68 -5.38
C ARG A 119 17.02 -29.57 -5.36
N LEU A 120 17.57 -28.65 -4.56
CA LEU A 120 19.02 -28.49 -4.39
C LEU A 120 19.68 -29.75 -3.81
N GLN A 121 18.99 -30.49 -2.94
CA GLN A 121 19.49 -31.76 -2.40
C GLN A 121 19.49 -32.90 -3.41
N GLN A 122 18.64 -32.85 -4.45
CA GLN A 122 18.58 -33.86 -5.51
C GLN A 122 19.60 -33.62 -6.63
N LEU A 123 20.23 -32.44 -6.69
CA LEU A 123 21.22 -32.12 -7.72
C LEU A 123 22.50 -32.95 -7.52
N PRO A 124 23.12 -33.45 -8.61
CA PRO A 124 24.38 -34.18 -8.51
C PRO A 124 25.45 -33.30 -7.85
N ARG A 125 26.15 -33.86 -6.84
CA ARG A 125 27.22 -33.19 -6.08
C ARG A 125 28.34 -32.58 -6.94
N SER A 126 28.42 -32.95 -8.21
CA SER A 126 29.38 -32.44 -9.20
C SER A 126 29.06 -31.02 -9.69
N LEU A 127 27.86 -30.49 -9.43
CA LEU A 127 27.46 -29.13 -9.78
C LEU A 127 27.26 -28.29 -8.50
N GLU A 128 28.36 -27.68 -8.07
CA GLU A 128 28.39 -26.32 -7.49
C GLU A 128 28.04 -26.06 -6.02
N LEU A 129 27.99 -27.04 -5.12
CA LEU A 129 28.08 -26.74 -3.68
C LEU A 129 29.25 -27.50 -3.05
N GLN A 130 30.44 -26.89 -3.12
CA GLN A 130 31.65 -27.37 -2.43
C GLN A 130 31.52 -27.30 -0.89
N ASN A 131 30.47 -26.65 -0.39
CA ASN A 131 30.24 -26.36 1.01
C ASN A 131 28.95 -27.02 1.51
N GLY A 132 28.91 -27.40 2.79
CA GLY A 132 27.95 -28.34 3.38
C GLY A 132 26.46 -27.93 3.41
N VAL A 133 25.69 -28.67 4.21
CA VAL A 133 24.20 -28.59 4.28
C VAL A 133 23.67 -27.19 4.63
N ASP A 134 24.43 -26.40 5.37
CA ASP A 134 24.02 -25.03 5.75
C ASP A 134 24.06 -24.05 4.56
N ASP A 135 24.95 -24.26 3.58
CA ASP A 135 24.99 -23.45 2.36
C ASP A 135 23.76 -23.72 1.46
N ILE A 136 23.27 -24.96 1.42
CA ILE A 136 22.05 -25.30 0.67
C ILE A 136 20.84 -24.49 1.19
N LYS A 137 20.68 -24.40 2.51
CA LYS A 137 19.58 -23.64 3.12
C LYS A 137 19.68 -22.15 2.82
N LEU A 138 20.89 -21.58 2.94
CA LEU A 138 21.12 -20.17 2.64
C LEU A 138 20.82 -19.84 1.18
N VAL A 139 21.26 -20.70 0.25
CA VAL A 139 20.95 -20.56 -1.18
C VAL A 139 19.44 -20.66 -1.42
N ALA A 140 18.75 -21.64 -0.83
CA ALA A 140 17.30 -21.77 -0.97
C ALA A 140 16.55 -20.51 -0.48
N ILE A 141 16.96 -19.95 0.67
CA ILE A 141 16.40 -18.71 1.22
C ILE A 141 16.64 -17.54 0.26
N ALA A 142 17.86 -17.38 -0.25
CA ALA A 142 18.22 -16.29 -1.15
C ALA A 142 17.44 -16.37 -2.47
N GLN A 143 17.34 -17.55 -3.07
CA GLN A 143 16.60 -17.74 -4.32
C GLN A 143 15.09 -17.53 -4.13
N ALA A 144 14.51 -18.04 -3.05
CA ALA A 144 13.09 -17.83 -2.75
C ALA A 144 12.78 -16.34 -2.57
N GLN A 145 13.64 -15.62 -1.84
CA GLN A 145 13.49 -14.17 -1.66
C GLN A 145 13.64 -13.41 -2.99
N LYS A 146 14.62 -13.78 -3.82
CA LYS A 146 14.85 -13.14 -5.11
C LYS A 146 13.65 -13.30 -6.05
N LEU A 147 13.07 -14.50 -6.11
CA LEU A 147 11.87 -14.76 -6.90
C LEU A 147 10.68 -13.92 -6.42
N LEU A 148 10.40 -13.94 -5.11
CA LEU A 148 9.29 -13.18 -4.53
C LEU A 148 9.45 -11.67 -4.74
N ASN A 149 10.66 -11.14 -4.59
CA ASN A 149 10.96 -9.73 -4.85
C ASN A 149 10.68 -9.33 -6.30
N ARG A 150 10.98 -10.22 -7.27
CA ARG A 150 10.71 -9.95 -8.69
C ARG A 150 9.21 -9.91 -8.97
N ILE A 151 8.46 -10.90 -8.48
CA ILE A 151 7.00 -10.93 -8.66
C ILE A 151 6.36 -9.70 -8.01
N LEU A 152 6.77 -9.35 -6.79
CA LEU A 152 6.27 -8.16 -6.10
C LEU A 152 6.62 -6.87 -6.86
N PHE A 153 7.84 -6.78 -7.40
CA PHE A 153 8.27 -5.63 -8.19
C PHE A 153 7.42 -5.47 -9.45
N ILE A 154 7.19 -6.56 -10.19
CA ILE A 154 6.36 -6.52 -11.40
C ILE A 154 4.93 -6.10 -11.04
N ALA A 155 4.33 -6.69 -10.00
CA ALA A 155 2.97 -6.32 -9.56
C ALA A 155 2.86 -4.84 -9.19
N VAL A 156 3.82 -4.30 -8.43
CA VAL A 156 3.84 -2.86 -8.08
C VAL A 156 4.03 -1.99 -9.31
N CYS A 157 4.84 -2.41 -10.28
CA CYS A 157 5.02 -1.69 -11.52
C CYS A 157 3.78 -1.72 -12.42
N GLU A 158 3.02 -2.81 -12.44
CA GLU A 158 1.71 -2.90 -13.10
C GLU A 158 0.71 -1.93 -12.45
N ASP A 159 0.57 -1.97 -11.12
CA ASP A 159 -0.36 -1.10 -10.38
C ASP A 159 -0.05 0.39 -10.55
N ARG A 160 1.24 0.73 -10.68
CA ARG A 160 1.71 2.11 -10.92
C ARG A 160 1.71 2.51 -12.39
N GLN A 161 1.22 1.65 -13.29
CA GLN A 161 1.22 1.88 -14.74
C GLN A 161 2.62 2.13 -15.34
N LEU A 162 3.66 1.62 -14.66
CA LEU A 162 5.04 1.62 -15.17
C LEU A 162 5.26 0.48 -16.17
N LEU A 163 4.45 -0.56 -16.08
CA LEU A 163 4.42 -1.70 -16.99
C LEU A 163 2.98 -1.92 -17.51
N ALA A 164 2.86 -2.68 -18.60
CA ALA A 164 1.56 -3.01 -19.17
C ALA A 164 0.73 -3.88 -18.20
N ASN A 165 -0.57 -3.61 -18.12
CA ASN A 165 -1.46 -4.34 -17.23
C ASN A 165 -1.51 -5.84 -17.56
N GLY A 166 -1.48 -6.67 -16.52
CA GLY A 166 -1.66 -8.11 -16.64
C GLY A 166 -0.44 -8.86 -17.17
N LEU A 167 0.76 -8.29 -17.18
CA LEU A 167 1.99 -8.98 -17.62
C LEU A 167 2.24 -10.25 -16.82
N LEU A 168 2.04 -10.26 -15.49
CA LEU A 168 2.18 -11.46 -14.67
C LEU A 168 1.24 -12.58 -15.12
N ASN A 169 -0.02 -12.24 -15.40
CA ASN A 169 -1.02 -13.21 -15.85
C ASN A 169 -0.73 -13.67 -17.29
N ASN A 170 -0.39 -12.74 -18.17
CA ASN A 170 -0.01 -13.05 -19.55
C ASN A 170 1.22 -13.95 -19.59
N ALA A 171 2.23 -13.70 -18.75
CA ALA A 171 3.42 -14.54 -18.64
C ALA A 171 3.10 -15.92 -18.08
N TYR A 172 2.12 -16.04 -17.19
CA TYR A 172 1.67 -17.32 -16.65
C TYR A 172 0.93 -18.15 -17.70
N GLU A 173 0.01 -17.51 -18.43
CA GLU A 173 -0.83 -18.13 -19.45
C GLU A 173 -0.09 -18.33 -20.78
N PHE A 174 1.04 -17.65 -20.99
CA PHE A 174 1.81 -17.74 -22.22
C PHE A 174 2.35 -19.15 -22.44
N TYR A 175 1.78 -19.81 -23.44
CA TYR A 175 2.24 -21.09 -23.95
C TYR A 175 2.95 -20.89 -25.28
N ASN A 176 4.22 -21.34 -25.35
CA ASN A 176 4.97 -21.34 -26.60
C ASN A 176 4.62 -22.60 -27.42
N PRO A 177 3.97 -22.47 -28.59
CA PRO A 177 3.56 -23.62 -29.39
C PRO A 177 4.72 -24.35 -30.09
N TYR A 178 5.90 -23.73 -30.15
CA TYR A 178 7.07 -24.27 -30.84
C TYR A 178 8.09 -24.88 -29.86
N THR A 179 8.04 -24.49 -28.58
CA THR A 179 8.99 -24.94 -27.57
C THR A 179 8.27 -25.28 -26.28
N ASN A 180 8.30 -26.55 -25.86
CA ASN A 180 7.79 -26.93 -24.55
C ASN A 180 8.76 -26.44 -23.47
N GLN A 181 8.49 -25.26 -22.94
CA GLN A 181 9.29 -24.65 -21.88
C GLN A 181 8.45 -24.51 -20.61
N PRO A 182 9.08 -24.67 -19.44
CA PRO A 182 8.38 -24.47 -18.18
C PRO A 182 8.06 -22.99 -17.96
N VAL A 183 6.93 -22.72 -17.31
CA VAL A 183 6.34 -21.38 -17.14
C VAL A 183 7.30 -20.37 -16.49
N TRP A 184 8.23 -20.83 -15.64
CA TRP A 184 9.21 -19.95 -14.99
C TRP A 184 10.24 -19.33 -15.94
N VAL A 185 10.36 -19.79 -17.19
CA VAL A 185 11.21 -19.16 -18.22
C VAL A 185 10.61 -17.83 -18.69
N ASN A 186 9.32 -17.59 -18.44
CA ASN A 186 8.62 -16.39 -18.88
C ASN A 186 8.87 -15.16 -17.94
N TYR A 187 9.62 -15.32 -16.83
CA TYR A 187 9.87 -14.30 -15.80
C TYR A 187 11.36 -14.05 -15.53
#